data_AF-A0A545BC81-F1
#
_entry.id   AF-A0A545BC81-F1
#
_cell.length_a   1.000
_cell.length_b   1.000
_cell.length_c   1.000
_cell.angle_alpha   90.00
_cell.angle_beta   90.00
_cell.angle_gamma   90.00
#
_symmetry.space_group_name_H-M   'P 1'
#
loop_
_entity.id
_entity.type
_entity.pdbx_description
1 polymer ?
#
loop_
_entity_poly.entity_id
_entity_poly.type
_entity_poly.pdbx_seq_one_letter_code
_entity_poly.pdbx_strand_id
1 'polypeptide(L)'
;MINRFSPEHVWVSDRRHRKVDEAQLAGGPVWGSKERYWGWIEKQTNALLGNDIPWYERSVMTEVVHCKSANEQGVQEASLLCSTKHMGRILEATPARLVVVVGGKAAAALRSAYPTAFVDKPLFGKQGRAGLSDNKQNILEMMIGGQSRLVCFIKHPSAFGGSSHLQSAYAADFHMLQEAASTLA
;
A
#
# COMPACT_ATOMS: atom_id res chain seq x y z
N MET A 1 4.35 -16.34 26.68
CA MET A 1 4.28 -15.94 25.26
C MET A 1 4.35 -14.43 25.23
N ILE A 2 5.33 -13.85 24.52
CA ILE A 2 5.43 -12.39 24.41
C ILE A 2 4.30 -11.91 23.50
N ASN A 3 3.44 -11.01 23.99
CA ASN A 3 2.31 -10.49 23.21
C ASN A 3 2.83 -9.45 22.19
N ARG A 4 2.62 -9.68 20.88
CA ARG A 4 3.08 -8.76 19.82
C ARG A 4 2.43 -7.36 19.83
N PHE A 5 1.41 -7.16 20.64
CA PHE A 5 0.71 -5.89 20.82
C PHE A 5 1.04 -5.18 22.13
N SER A 6 1.94 -5.77 22.93
CA SER A 6 2.48 -5.15 24.14
C SER A 6 3.35 -3.92 23.79
N PRO A 7 2.97 -2.71 24.21
CA PRO A 7 3.73 -1.49 23.92
C PRO A 7 5.10 -1.45 24.61
N GLU A 8 5.29 -2.20 25.68
CA GLU A 8 6.57 -2.36 26.40
C GLU A 8 7.66 -3.08 25.58
N HIS A 9 7.29 -3.63 24.42
CA HIS A 9 8.20 -4.33 23.54
C HIS A 9 8.39 -3.55 22.24
N VAL A 10 9.64 -3.19 21.95
CA VAL A 10 10.00 -2.62 20.65
C VAL A 10 9.95 -3.75 19.61
N TRP A 11 8.88 -3.79 18.82
CA TRP A 11 8.66 -4.79 17.77
C TRP A 11 9.31 -4.42 16.43
N VAL A 12 9.45 -3.11 16.21
CA VAL A 12 10.00 -2.52 14.99
C VAL A 12 11.02 -1.45 15.37
N SER A 13 12.21 -1.51 14.77
CA SER A 13 13.26 -0.50 14.93
C SER A 13 14.01 -0.31 13.62
N ASP A 14 14.15 0.93 13.14
CA ASP A 14 14.84 1.26 11.86
C ASP A 14 14.40 0.36 10.69
N ARG A 15 13.07 0.15 10.58
CA ARG A 15 12.42 -0.73 9.59
C ARG A 15 12.83 -2.20 9.65
N ARG A 16 13.27 -2.67 10.81
CA ARG A 16 13.58 -4.08 11.07
C ARG A 16 12.54 -4.64 12.03
N HIS A 17 12.07 -5.86 11.75
CA HIS A 17 11.26 -6.60 12.71
C HIS A 17 12.16 -7.29 13.74
N ARG A 18 11.68 -7.40 14.97
CA ARG A 18 12.35 -8.16 16.03
C ARG A 18 12.21 -9.67 15.75
N LYS A 19 13.31 -10.41 15.89
CA LYS A 19 13.32 -11.87 15.80
C LYS A 19 13.18 -12.47 17.20
N VAL A 20 11.96 -12.86 17.56
CA VAL A 20 11.60 -13.25 18.94
C VAL A 20 12.39 -14.46 19.42
N ASP A 21 12.44 -15.52 18.61
CA ASP A 21 13.10 -16.78 18.99
C ASP A 21 14.61 -16.60 19.14
N GLU A 22 15.24 -15.87 18.21
CA GLU A 22 16.67 -15.54 18.27
C GLU A 22 16.99 -14.61 19.44
N ALA A 23 16.12 -13.64 19.72
CA ALA A 23 16.27 -12.72 20.85
C ALA A 23 16.19 -13.44 22.21
N GLN A 24 15.32 -14.45 22.31
CA GLN A 24 15.20 -15.26 23.52
C GLN A 24 16.47 -16.08 23.78
N LEU A 25 17.07 -16.65 22.73
CA LEU A 25 18.33 -17.40 22.83
C LEU A 25 19.53 -16.49 23.14
N ALA A 26 19.56 -15.28 22.57
CA ALA A 26 20.69 -14.34 22.71
C ALA A 26 20.66 -13.52 24.01
N GLY A 27 19.59 -13.58 24.81
CA GLY A 27 19.45 -12.75 26.02
C GLY A 27 19.33 -11.23 25.74
N GLY A 28 18.97 -10.86 24.52
CA GLY A 28 18.94 -9.47 24.06
C GLY A 28 18.21 -9.30 22.73
N PRO A 29 17.96 -8.07 22.26
CA PRO A 29 17.20 -7.84 21.04
C PRO A 29 18.01 -8.27 19.79
N VAL A 30 17.45 -9.20 19.02
CA VAL A 30 17.94 -9.57 17.70
C VAL A 30 16.99 -9.03 16.64
N TRP A 31 17.55 -8.41 15.61
CA TRP A 31 16.81 -7.72 14.56
C TRP A 31 16.99 -8.41 13.21
N GLY A 32 15.93 -8.40 12.39
CA GLY A 32 15.99 -8.80 10.99
C GLY A 32 16.72 -7.80 10.11
N SER A 33 16.72 -8.06 8.79
CA SER A 33 17.16 -7.09 7.79
C SER A 33 16.21 -5.89 7.72
N LYS A 34 16.71 -4.76 7.17
CA LYS A 34 15.84 -3.61 6.88
C LYS A 34 14.86 -3.95 5.78
N GLU A 35 13.58 -3.66 6.01
CA GLU A 35 12.54 -3.89 5.01
C GLU A 35 12.51 -2.78 3.97
N ARG A 36 12.99 -3.15 2.77
CA ARG A 36 13.11 -2.24 1.62
C ARG A 36 11.76 -1.65 1.23
N TYR A 37 10.69 -2.44 1.35
CA TYR A 37 9.33 -1.97 1.04
C TYR A 37 8.90 -0.84 1.97
N TRP A 38 9.15 -0.95 3.28
CA TRP A 38 8.84 0.11 4.24
C TRP A 38 9.65 1.37 3.96
N GLY A 39 10.94 1.23 3.61
CA GLY A 39 11.74 2.38 3.18
C GLY A 39 11.25 3.02 1.88
N TRP A 40 10.62 2.26 0.98
CA TRP A 40 9.98 2.80 -0.22
C TRP A 40 8.69 3.56 0.12
N ILE A 41 7.86 3.03 1.02
CA ILE A 41 6.64 3.67 1.52
C ILE A 41 6.98 4.98 2.24
N GLU A 42 7.96 4.96 3.15
CA GLU A 42 8.49 6.16 3.82
C GLU A 42 8.83 7.27 2.82
N LYS A 43 9.54 6.94 1.73
CA LYS A 43 9.84 7.91 0.68
C LYS A 43 8.60 8.44 -0.03
N GLN A 44 7.58 7.61 -0.24
CA GLN A 44 6.33 8.04 -0.89
C GLN A 44 5.56 8.99 0.03
N THR A 45 5.39 8.59 1.30
CA THR A 45 4.71 9.38 2.32
C THR A 45 5.39 10.72 2.51
N ASN A 46 6.72 10.75 2.63
CA ASN A 46 7.47 11.99 2.81
C ASN A 46 7.39 12.90 1.58
N ALA A 47 7.35 12.35 0.37
CA ALA A 47 7.15 13.14 -0.83
C ALA A 47 5.74 13.77 -0.88
N LEU A 48 4.73 13.08 -0.36
CA LEU A 48 3.35 13.57 -0.34
C LEU A 48 3.11 14.60 0.77
N LEU A 49 3.62 14.34 1.97
CA LEU A 49 3.20 15.02 3.20
C LEU A 49 4.32 15.75 3.95
N GLY A 50 5.57 15.65 3.49
CA GLY A 50 6.73 16.13 4.24
C GLY A 50 7.24 15.09 5.26
N ASN A 51 8.31 15.45 5.97
CA ASN A 51 9.04 14.57 6.90
C ASN A 51 9.08 15.11 8.33
N ASP A 52 8.17 16.02 8.66
CA ASP A 52 7.97 16.61 9.98
C ASP A 52 7.37 15.60 10.98
N ILE A 53 6.48 14.73 10.51
CA ILE A 53 5.86 13.64 11.28
C ILE A 53 6.36 12.29 10.77
N PRO A 54 6.60 11.29 11.66
CA PRO A 54 6.95 9.94 11.24
C PRO A 54 5.95 9.35 10.23
N TRP A 55 6.46 8.80 9.12
CA TRP A 55 5.64 8.30 8.01
C TRP A 55 4.56 7.28 8.42
N TYR A 56 4.83 6.48 9.45
CA TYR A 56 3.93 5.43 9.93
C TYR A 56 2.75 5.97 10.74
N GLU A 57 2.77 7.24 11.15
CA GLU A 57 1.62 7.92 11.74
C GLU A 57 0.72 8.56 10.68
N ARG A 58 1.24 8.74 9.47
CA ARG A 58 0.58 9.43 8.35
C ARG A 58 0.08 8.47 7.27
N SER A 59 0.43 7.19 7.33
CA SER A 59 0.09 6.22 6.30
C SER A 59 -0.22 4.85 6.89
N VAL A 60 -1.15 4.15 6.26
CA VAL A 60 -1.53 2.78 6.61
C VAL A 60 -1.28 1.90 5.39
N MET A 61 -0.66 0.75 5.62
CA MET A 61 -0.51 -0.29 4.61
C MET A 61 -1.47 -1.43 4.89
N THR A 62 -2.09 -1.95 3.84
CA THR A 62 -2.90 -3.17 3.89
C THR A 62 -2.65 -3.99 2.63
N GLU A 63 -3.01 -5.27 2.69
CA GLU A 63 -2.85 -6.22 1.60
C GLU A 63 -4.22 -6.71 1.14
N VAL A 64 -4.34 -7.09 -0.13
CA VAL A 64 -5.57 -7.73 -0.65
C VAL A 64 -5.81 -9.08 0.03
N VAL A 65 -4.72 -9.77 0.40
CA VAL A 65 -4.73 -11.07 1.06
C VAL A 65 -3.84 -10.98 2.30
N HIS A 66 -4.40 -11.29 3.46
CA HIS A 66 -3.71 -11.21 4.76
C HIS A 66 -3.08 -12.53 5.20
N CYS A 67 -3.27 -13.62 4.45
CA CYS A 67 -2.60 -14.87 4.72
C CYS A 67 -1.24 -14.91 4.01
N LYS A 68 -0.21 -15.29 4.75
CA LYS A 68 1.10 -15.58 4.17
C LYS A 68 1.06 -16.97 3.54
N SER A 69 1.46 -17.05 2.28
CA SER A 69 1.58 -18.33 1.56
C SER A 69 2.93 -18.43 0.88
N ALA A 70 3.57 -19.60 0.98
CA ALA A 70 4.81 -19.88 0.27
C ALA A 70 4.56 -19.83 -1.24
N ASN A 71 5.39 -19.09 -1.97
CA ASN A 71 5.24 -18.86 -3.42
C ASN A 71 3.84 -18.35 -3.82
N GLU A 72 3.14 -17.66 -2.90
CA GLU A 72 1.80 -17.11 -3.13
C GLU A 72 0.75 -18.16 -3.54
N GLN A 73 0.94 -19.43 -3.17
CA GLN A 73 -0.02 -20.49 -3.47
C GLN A 73 -1.39 -20.17 -2.84
N GLY A 74 -2.47 -20.22 -3.63
CA GLY A 74 -3.82 -19.92 -3.14
C GLY A 74 -4.16 -18.44 -3.02
N VAL A 75 -3.21 -17.51 -3.30
CA VAL A 75 -3.45 -16.06 -3.16
C VAL A 75 -4.48 -15.56 -4.17
N GLN A 76 -4.45 -16.07 -5.40
CA GLN A 76 -5.40 -15.66 -6.44
C GLN A 76 -6.83 -16.06 -6.05
N GLU A 77 -7.00 -17.28 -5.59
CA GLU A 77 -8.26 -17.88 -5.16
C GLU A 77 -8.80 -17.18 -3.90
N ALA A 78 -7.92 -16.83 -2.96
CA ALA A 78 -8.30 -16.15 -1.72
C ALA A 78 -8.57 -14.65 -1.90
N SER A 79 -8.08 -14.02 -2.98
CA SER A 79 -8.10 -12.57 -3.15
C SER A 79 -9.49 -11.95 -3.04
N LEU A 80 -10.50 -12.53 -3.69
CA LEU A 80 -11.87 -12.03 -3.63
C LEU A 80 -12.47 -12.20 -2.23
N LEU A 81 -12.29 -13.37 -1.63
CA LEU A 81 -12.81 -13.65 -0.28
C LEU A 81 -12.18 -12.73 0.77
N CYS A 82 -10.86 -12.59 0.74
CA CYS A 82 -10.11 -11.81 1.71
C CYS A 82 -10.42 -10.31 1.56
N SER A 83 -10.43 -9.79 0.33
CA SER A 83 -10.78 -8.40 0.07
C SER A 83 -12.22 -8.08 0.46
N THR A 84 -13.19 -8.94 0.13
CA THR A 84 -14.60 -8.78 0.54
C THR A 84 -14.74 -8.75 2.07
N LYS A 85 -13.98 -9.59 2.78
CA LYS A 85 -14.07 -9.68 4.24
C LYS A 85 -13.38 -8.53 4.97
N HIS A 86 -12.30 -7.99 4.43
CA HIS A 86 -11.41 -7.08 5.16
C HIS A 86 -11.28 -5.70 4.54
N MET A 87 -11.15 -5.60 3.21
CA MET A 87 -10.81 -4.34 2.54
C MET A 87 -11.88 -3.26 2.78
N GLY A 88 -13.17 -3.61 2.67
CA GLY A 88 -14.27 -2.68 2.93
C GLY A 88 -14.18 -2.07 4.32
N ARG A 89 -14.04 -2.91 5.36
CA ARG A 89 -13.94 -2.47 6.76
C ARG A 89 -12.71 -1.61 7.02
N ILE A 90 -11.56 -1.96 6.44
CA ILE A 90 -10.33 -1.18 6.60
C ILE A 90 -10.50 0.21 5.96
N LEU A 91 -11.08 0.26 4.77
CA LEU A 91 -11.33 1.52 4.07
C LEU A 91 -12.40 2.34 4.80
N GLU A 92 -13.47 1.74 5.31
CA GLU A 92 -14.47 2.43 6.14
C GLU A 92 -13.88 3.03 7.42
N ALA A 93 -12.92 2.36 8.05
CA ALA A 93 -12.32 2.80 9.30
C ALA A 93 -11.25 3.90 9.15
N THR A 94 -10.74 4.15 7.95
CA THR A 94 -9.67 5.12 7.70
C THR A 94 -10.18 6.42 7.08
N PRO A 95 -9.78 7.60 7.59
CA PRO A 95 -10.15 8.90 7.01
C PRO A 95 -9.33 9.27 5.76
N ALA A 96 -8.44 8.39 5.28
CA ALA A 96 -7.52 8.70 4.20
C ALA A 96 -8.24 9.03 2.87
N ARG A 97 -8.08 10.25 2.34
CA ARG A 97 -8.69 10.63 1.05
C ARG A 97 -7.90 10.17 -0.17
N LEU A 98 -6.64 9.77 0.00
CA LEU A 98 -5.82 9.13 -1.04
C LEU A 98 -5.68 7.62 -0.76
N VAL A 99 -5.98 6.79 -1.76
CA VAL A 99 -5.68 5.35 -1.77
C VAL A 99 -4.69 5.04 -2.87
N VAL A 100 -3.51 4.54 -2.51
CA VAL A 100 -2.47 4.14 -3.46
C VAL A 100 -2.50 2.63 -3.64
N VAL A 101 -2.83 2.18 -4.85
CA VAL A 101 -2.93 0.77 -5.24
C VAL A 101 -1.58 0.31 -5.79
N VAL A 102 -0.87 -0.53 -5.04
CA VAL A 102 0.49 -0.94 -5.40
C VAL A 102 0.51 -2.31 -6.07
N GLY A 103 0.90 -2.33 -7.35
CA GLY A 103 1.11 -3.57 -8.11
C GLY A 103 -0.14 -4.15 -8.79
N GLY A 104 0.08 -4.93 -9.85
CA GLY A 104 -0.99 -5.39 -10.74
C GLY A 104 -2.03 -6.30 -10.07
N LYS A 105 -1.62 -7.09 -9.07
CA LYS A 105 -2.55 -7.95 -8.31
C LYS A 105 -3.53 -7.13 -7.48
N ALA A 106 -3.05 -6.07 -6.81
CA ALA A 106 -3.91 -5.16 -6.06
C ALA A 106 -4.88 -4.42 -6.98
N ALA A 107 -4.39 -3.95 -8.14
CA ALA A 107 -5.24 -3.32 -9.15
C ALA A 107 -6.28 -4.29 -9.74
N ALA A 108 -5.93 -5.55 -9.98
CA ALA A 108 -6.88 -6.56 -10.44
C ALA A 108 -7.97 -6.82 -9.41
N ALA A 109 -7.61 -7.02 -8.14
CA ALA A 109 -8.57 -7.24 -7.07
C ALA A 109 -9.52 -6.06 -6.88
N LEU A 110 -8.99 -4.82 -6.92
CA LEU A 110 -9.82 -3.62 -6.82
C LEU A 110 -10.81 -3.50 -8.00
N ARG A 111 -10.35 -3.75 -9.22
CA ARG A 111 -11.23 -3.76 -10.42
C ARG A 111 -12.32 -4.83 -10.33
N SER A 112 -12.00 -6.02 -9.82
CA SER A 112 -12.98 -7.08 -9.62
C SER A 112 -14.01 -6.75 -8.55
N ALA A 113 -13.62 -6.03 -7.49
CA ALA A 113 -14.53 -5.63 -6.41
C ALA A 113 -15.43 -4.44 -6.80
N TYR A 114 -14.96 -3.54 -7.67
CA TYR A 114 -15.67 -2.31 -8.05
C TYR A 114 -15.72 -2.12 -9.58
N PRO A 115 -16.29 -3.06 -10.36
CA PRO A 115 -16.18 -3.06 -11.81
C PRO A 115 -16.74 -1.81 -12.48
N THR A 116 -17.81 -1.23 -11.93
CA THR A 116 -18.46 -0.02 -12.46
C THR A 116 -17.58 1.23 -12.37
N ALA A 117 -16.68 1.30 -11.38
CA ALA A 117 -15.76 2.44 -11.22
C ALA A 117 -14.68 2.50 -12.31
N PHE A 118 -14.47 1.41 -13.05
CA PHE A 118 -13.39 1.29 -14.04
C PHE A 118 -13.88 1.19 -15.48
N VAL A 119 -15.17 1.44 -15.75
CA VAL A 119 -15.73 1.43 -17.12
C VAL A 119 -14.98 2.39 -18.03
N ASP A 120 -14.72 3.61 -17.56
CA ASP A 120 -13.96 4.64 -18.30
C ASP A 120 -12.44 4.57 -18.07
N LYS A 121 -12.00 3.62 -17.24
CA LYS A 121 -10.59 3.40 -16.88
C LYS A 121 -10.16 1.94 -17.16
N PRO A 122 -10.40 1.39 -18.36
CA PRO A 122 -10.16 -0.03 -18.66
C PRO A 122 -8.68 -0.45 -18.57
N LEU A 123 -7.76 0.53 -18.54
CA LEU A 123 -6.32 0.33 -18.43
C LEU A 123 -5.76 0.59 -17.02
N PHE A 124 -6.60 0.83 -16.01
CA PHE A 124 -6.13 1.01 -14.63
C PHE A 124 -5.28 -0.19 -14.16
N GLY A 125 -4.07 0.08 -13.70
CA GLY A 125 -3.11 -0.94 -13.28
C GLY A 125 -2.46 -1.75 -14.39
N LYS A 126 -2.72 -1.40 -15.67
CA LYS A 126 -2.06 -1.98 -16.83
C LYS A 126 -0.99 -1.02 -17.35
N GLN A 127 0.09 -1.59 -17.88
CA GLN A 127 1.06 -0.78 -18.60
C GLN A 127 0.52 -0.46 -20.00
N GLY A 128 0.71 0.78 -20.48
CA GLY A 128 0.43 1.13 -21.87
C GLY A 128 1.39 0.44 -22.84
N ARG A 129 1.17 0.60 -24.16
CA ARG A 129 1.99 -0.02 -25.23
C ARG A 129 3.51 0.26 -25.12
N ALA A 130 3.90 1.36 -24.48
CA ALA A 130 5.30 1.73 -24.25
C ALA A 130 5.84 1.35 -22.85
N GLY A 131 5.10 0.56 -22.05
CA GLY A 131 5.46 0.27 -20.66
C GLY A 131 5.21 1.42 -19.67
N LEU A 132 4.81 2.59 -20.18
CA LEU A 132 4.49 3.80 -19.41
C LEU A 132 3.08 3.73 -18.83
N SER A 133 2.90 4.27 -17.63
CA SER A 133 1.58 4.50 -17.03
C SER A 133 0.87 5.61 -17.79
N ASP A 134 -0.33 5.35 -18.28
CA ASP A 134 -1.22 6.42 -18.68
C ASP A 134 -1.84 7.00 -17.40
N ASN A 135 -1.43 8.20 -17.01
CA ASN A 135 -1.89 8.83 -15.78
C ASN A 135 -3.41 9.01 -15.78
N LYS A 136 -3.99 9.31 -16.94
CA LYS A 136 -5.45 9.46 -17.08
C LYS A 136 -6.18 8.15 -16.83
N GLN A 137 -5.53 7.01 -16.99
CA GLN A 137 -6.10 5.69 -16.71
C GLN A 137 -5.80 5.22 -15.28
N ASN A 138 -4.81 5.80 -14.63
CA ASN A 138 -4.29 5.33 -13.34
C ASN A 138 -4.61 6.24 -12.16
N ILE A 139 -5.32 7.35 -12.38
CA ILE A 139 -5.91 8.19 -11.33
C ILE A 139 -7.41 8.29 -11.59
N LEU A 140 -8.22 8.07 -10.55
CA LEU A 140 -9.66 8.28 -10.57
C LEU A 140 -10.20 8.64 -9.19
N GLU A 141 -11.28 9.40 -9.14
CA GLU A 141 -12.11 9.48 -7.94
C GLU A 141 -13.13 8.34 -7.93
N MET A 142 -13.36 7.73 -6.78
CA MET A 142 -14.42 6.75 -6.61
C MET A 142 -14.94 6.71 -5.18
N MET A 143 -16.20 6.29 -5.04
CA MET A 143 -16.78 5.97 -3.74
C MET A 143 -16.23 4.62 -3.26
N ILE A 144 -15.45 4.64 -2.18
CA ILE A 144 -14.89 3.44 -1.57
C ILE A 144 -14.74 3.61 -0.06
N GLY A 145 -15.14 2.58 0.69
CA GLY A 145 -15.21 2.64 2.15
C GLY A 145 -16.12 3.77 2.65
N GLY A 146 -17.26 3.97 1.99
CA GLY A 146 -18.27 4.99 2.36
C GLY A 146 -17.88 6.44 2.06
N GLN A 147 -16.73 6.71 1.43
CA GLN A 147 -16.25 8.07 1.17
C GLN A 147 -15.77 8.23 -0.28
N SER A 148 -15.81 9.48 -0.79
CA SER A 148 -15.18 9.81 -2.07
C SER A 148 -13.67 9.94 -1.87
N ARG A 149 -12.90 9.09 -2.56
CA ARG A 149 -11.44 9.05 -2.44
C ARG A 149 -10.79 9.16 -3.80
N LEU A 150 -9.64 9.84 -3.84
CA LEU A 150 -8.73 9.77 -4.97
C LEU A 150 -7.99 8.44 -4.89
N VAL A 151 -8.08 7.65 -5.96
CA VAL A 151 -7.42 6.36 -6.09
C VAL A 151 -6.39 6.47 -7.19
N CYS A 152 -5.14 6.11 -6.89
CA CYS A 152 -4.09 6.03 -7.89
C CYS A 152 -3.39 4.66 -7.89
N PHE A 153 -2.96 4.22 -9.06
CA PHE A 153 -2.14 3.01 -9.21
C PHE A 153 -0.66 3.35 -9.17
N ILE A 154 0.19 2.49 -8.64
CA ILE A 154 1.62 2.54 -8.89
C ILE A 154 2.20 1.14 -9.02
N LYS A 155 3.17 0.98 -9.91
CA LYS A 155 3.88 -0.27 -10.07
C LYS A 155 4.62 -0.62 -8.78
N HIS A 156 4.55 -1.90 -8.40
CA HIS A 156 5.24 -2.39 -7.20
C HIS A 156 6.76 -2.22 -7.33
N PRO A 157 7.48 -1.79 -6.27
CA PRO A 157 8.91 -1.47 -6.36
C PRO A 157 9.82 -2.65 -6.71
N SER A 158 9.37 -3.88 -6.44
CA SER A 158 10.06 -5.12 -6.82
C SER A 158 9.76 -5.62 -8.24
N ALA A 159 8.92 -4.91 -9.00
CA ALA A 159 8.60 -5.32 -10.37
C ALA A 159 9.76 -5.01 -11.33
N PHE A 160 9.85 -5.79 -12.42
CA PHE A 160 10.88 -5.63 -13.46
C PHE A 160 10.92 -4.19 -14.01
N GLY A 161 12.08 -3.55 -14.09
CA GLY A 161 12.24 -2.17 -14.57
C GLY A 161 12.42 -1.10 -13.48
N GLY A 162 12.63 -1.51 -12.22
CA GLY A 162 13.04 -0.63 -11.13
C GLY A 162 11.87 -0.09 -10.29
N SER A 163 12.23 0.61 -9.20
CA SER A 163 11.25 1.16 -8.27
C SER A 163 10.62 2.44 -8.81
N SER A 164 9.32 2.43 -9.05
CA SER A 164 8.55 3.62 -9.38
C SER A 164 8.32 4.46 -8.12
N HIS A 165 8.35 5.79 -8.25
CA HIS A 165 7.99 6.73 -7.18
C HIS A 165 6.80 7.57 -7.64
N LEU A 166 5.87 7.91 -6.75
CA LEU A 166 4.67 8.69 -7.09
C LEU A 166 5.03 10.03 -7.74
N GLN A 167 6.01 10.73 -7.17
CA GLN A 167 6.47 12.02 -7.68
C GLN A 167 6.98 11.94 -9.12
N SER A 168 7.70 10.87 -9.49
CA SER A 168 8.21 10.72 -10.86
C SER A 168 7.18 10.11 -11.80
N ALA A 169 6.37 9.15 -11.33
CA ALA A 169 5.31 8.52 -12.12
C ALA A 169 4.20 9.51 -12.49
N TYR A 170 3.91 10.46 -11.58
CA TYR A 170 2.82 11.42 -11.72
C TYR A 170 3.32 12.86 -11.72
N ALA A 171 4.48 13.16 -12.30
CA ALA A 171 5.10 14.49 -12.19
C ALA A 171 4.14 15.68 -12.48
N ALA A 172 3.27 15.56 -13.49
CA ALA A 172 2.27 16.58 -13.82
C ALA A 172 1.08 16.61 -12.85
N ASP A 173 0.68 15.46 -12.33
CA ASP A 173 -0.54 15.27 -11.52
C ASP A 173 -0.22 15.12 -10.01
N PHE A 174 1.05 15.24 -9.61
CA PHE A 174 1.50 14.92 -8.25
C PHE A 174 0.85 15.84 -7.20
N HIS A 175 0.62 17.10 -7.56
CA HIS A 175 -0.07 18.07 -6.73
C HIS A 175 -1.47 17.58 -6.31
N MET A 176 -2.21 16.89 -7.20
CA MET A 176 -3.52 16.30 -6.87
C MET A 176 -3.38 15.20 -5.82
N LEU A 177 -2.32 14.40 -5.90
CA LEU A 177 -2.04 13.37 -4.89
C LEU A 177 -1.68 13.99 -3.55
N GLN A 178 -0.91 15.08 -3.52
CA GLN A 178 -0.56 15.81 -2.30
C GLN A 178 -1.80 16.44 -1.65
N GLU A 179 -2.68 17.05 -2.44
CA GLU A 179 -3.93 17.63 -1.96
C GLU A 179 -4.83 16.56 -1.33
N ALA A 180 -5.01 15.43 -2.02
CA ALA A 180 -5.78 14.31 -1.49
C ALA A 180 -5.13 13.67 -0.26
N ALA A 181 -3.80 13.62 -0.18
CA ALA A 181 -3.12 13.05 0.99
C ALA A 181 -3.21 13.97 2.22
N SER A 182 -3.19 15.29 2.02
CA SER A 182 -3.14 16.27 3.11
C SER A 182 -4.51 16.66 3.65
N THR A 183 -5.58 16.42 2.89
CA THR A 183 -6.94 16.75 3.32
C THR A 183 -7.53 15.65 4.21
N LEU A 184 -7.92 16.00 5.43
CA LEU A 184 -8.70 15.12 6.30
C LEU A 184 -10.15 15.06 5.82
N ALA A 185 -10.75 13.86 5.82
CA ALA A 185 -12.16 13.63 5.52
C ALA A 185 -13.07 14.05 6.69
#